data_AF-R3HGH6-F1
#
_entry.id   AF-R3HGH6-F1
#
_cell.length_a   1.000
_cell.length_b   1.000
_cell.length_c   1.000
_cell.angle_alpha   90.00
_cell.angle_beta   90.00
_cell.angle_gamma   90.00
#
_symmetry.space_group_name_H-M   'P 1'
#
loop_
_entity.id
_entity.type
_entity.pdbx_description
1 polymer ?
#
loop_
_entity_poly.entity_id
_entity_poly.type
_entity_poly.pdbx_seq_one_letter_code
_entity_poly.pdbx_strand_id
1 'polypeptide(L)'
;DRKVKKQDFTPNSIGEVIAKIVGPGSGLTHEVASGTGGMIIQKWRADRLSIGFFEYKPSMTFYDLEELSDRTIPFLIFNLAIRGMNATVVHGDSLDRKIKQIYFLQNSKDDSLAFSDVNVMPHSDVVTREFQVREWLEEAIDHIESPSVLGGENE
;
A
#
# COMPACT_ATOMS: atom_id res chain seq x y z
N ASP A 1 -13.04 -1.76 16.62
CA ASP A 1 -12.67 -0.42 16.15
C ASP A 1 -13.67 0.67 16.49
N ARG A 2 -14.89 0.74 15.91
CA ARG A 2 -15.83 1.86 16.16
C ARG A 2 -16.09 2.23 17.64
N LYS A 3 -16.16 1.25 18.56
CA LYS A 3 -16.40 1.54 20.00
C LYS A 3 -15.15 1.98 20.78
N VAL A 4 -13.97 1.54 20.37
CA VAL A 4 -12.72 1.72 21.13
C VAL A 4 -11.79 2.71 20.45
N LYS A 5 -11.54 2.52 19.15
CA LYS A 5 -10.72 3.40 18.30
C LYS A 5 -11.52 4.53 17.65
N LYS A 6 -12.87 4.50 17.74
CA LYS A 6 -13.79 5.48 17.10
C LYS A 6 -13.54 5.70 15.60
N GLN A 7 -12.99 4.71 14.91
CA GLN A 7 -12.85 4.77 13.46
C GLN A 7 -14.24 4.71 12.82
N ASP A 8 -14.53 5.73 12.02
CA ASP A 8 -15.71 5.82 11.17
C ASP A 8 -15.34 5.47 9.73
N PHE A 9 -16.32 4.98 8.97
CA PHE A 9 -16.13 4.65 7.57
C PHE A 9 -16.11 5.92 6.73
N THR A 10 -15.09 6.09 5.88
CA THR A 10 -15.01 7.19 4.92
C THR A 10 -15.92 6.91 3.71
N PRO A 11 -16.99 7.69 3.47
CA PRO A 11 -17.83 7.52 2.30
C PRO A 11 -17.05 7.81 1.00
N ASN A 12 -17.41 7.14 -0.09
CA ASN A 12 -16.76 7.32 -1.39
C ASN A 12 -16.74 8.79 -1.84
N SER A 13 -17.81 9.54 -1.59
CA SER A 13 -17.89 10.96 -1.95
C SER A 13 -16.77 11.80 -1.33
N ILE A 14 -16.36 11.51 -0.09
CA ILE A 14 -15.25 12.19 0.57
C ILE A 14 -13.92 11.79 -0.06
N GLY A 15 -13.72 10.49 -0.31
CA GLY A 15 -12.52 10.00 -1.00
C GLY A 15 -12.34 10.61 -2.40
N GLU A 16 -13.43 10.74 -3.17
CA GLU A 16 -13.41 11.36 -4.49
C GLU A 16 -13.07 12.85 -4.43
N VAL A 17 -13.60 13.59 -3.45
CA VAL A 17 -13.28 15.01 -3.26
C VAL A 17 -11.81 15.17 -2.91
N ILE A 18 -11.28 14.37 -1.98
CA ILE A 18 -9.86 14.43 -1.60
C ILE A 18 -8.95 14.09 -2.78
N ALA A 19 -9.27 13.04 -3.54
CA ALA A 19 -8.49 12.66 -4.73
C ALA A 19 -8.42 13.80 -5.77
N LYS A 20 -9.53 14.54 -5.96
CA LYS A 20 -9.56 15.72 -6.83
C LYS A 20 -8.74 16.89 -6.31
N ILE A 21 -8.69 17.10 -4.99
CA ILE A 21 -7.89 18.17 -4.37
C ILE A 21 -6.40 17.88 -4.49
N VAL A 22 -5.99 16.64 -4.19
CA VAL A 22 -4.57 16.22 -4.31
C VAL A 22 -4.12 16.27 -5.77
N GLY A 23 -5.04 16.01 -6.70
CA GLY A 23 -4.76 15.94 -8.12
C GLY A 23 -4.34 14.54 -8.55
N PRO A 24 -4.76 14.09 -9.74
CA PRO A 24 -4.38 12.79 -10.25
C PRO A 24 -3.00 12.84 -10.94
N GLY A 25 -2.37 11.68 -11.09
CA GLY A 25 -1.14 11.53 -11.88
C GLY A 25 -0.20 10.45 -11.33
N SER A 26 0.95 10.29 -11.99
CA SER A 26 2.03 9.40 -11.57
C SER A 26 2.71 9.89 -10.29
N GLY A 27 3.34 8.97 -9.56
CA GLY A 27 4.20 9.28 -8.43
C GLY A 27 3.82 8.54 -7.15
N LEU A 28 4.34 9.05 -6.03
CA LEU A 28 4.14 8.50 -4.70
C LEU A 28 2.96 9.18 -4.01
N THR A 29 2.05 8.39 -3.44
CA THR A 29 1.02 8.87 -2.51
C THR A 29 1.19 8.19 -1.16
N HIS A 30 1.18 8.96 -0.08
CA HIS A 30 1.30 8.45 1.28
C HIS A 30 -0.03 8.64 2.04
N GLU A 31 -0.54 7.59 2.69
CA GLU A 31 -1.76 7.63 3.49
C GLU A 31 -1.56 6.95 4.85
N VAL A 32 -1.57 7.78 5.90
CA VAL A 32 -1.57 7.31 7.29
C VAL A 32 -3.00 6.96 7.70
N ALA A 33 -3.17 5.82 8.38
CA ALA A 33 -4.47 5.27 8.79
C ALA A 33 -5.39 4.93 7.60
N SER A 34 -4.84 4.13 6.69
CA SER A 34 -5.45 3.79 5.41
C SER A 34 -6.78 3.03 5.52
N GLY A 35 -7.10 2.47 6.69
CA GLY A 35 -8.28 1.64 6.85
C GLY A 35 -8.26 0.49 5.83
N THR A 36 -9.40 0.21 5.21
CA THR A 36 -9.48 -0.80 4.13
C THR A 36 -9.00 -0.28 2.76
N GLY A 37 -8.43 0.93 2.70
CA GLY A 37 -7.92 1.57 1.49
C GLY A 37 -8.98 2.36 0.72
N GLY A 38 -10.08 2.77 1.35
CA GLY A 38 -11.17 3.46 0.66
C GLY A 38 -10.72 4.71 -0.09
N MET A 39 -9.92 5.57 0.55
CA MET A 39 -9.38 6.78 -0.06
C MET A 39 -8.30 6.49 -1.10
N ILE A 40 -7.32 5.64 -0.78
CA ILE A 40 -6.27 5.27 -1.73
C ILE A 40 -6.82 4.66 -3.02
N ILE A 41 -7.91 3.88 -2.95
CA ILE A 41 -8.58 3.33 -4.15
C ILE A 41 -9.16 4.46 -5.01
N GLN A 42 -9.71 5.53 -4.42
CA GLN A 42 -10.20 6.67 -5.19
C GLN A 42 -9.04 7.43 -5.84
N LYS A 43 -7.93 7.61 -5.12
CA LYS A 43 -6.70 8.21 -5.68
C LYS A 43 -6.17 7.40 -6.86
N TRP A 44 -5.97 6.09 -6.67
CA TRP A 44 -5.54 5.16 -7.72
C TRP A 44 -6.46 5.20 -8.95
N ARG A 45 -7.77 5.22 -8.74
CA ARG A 45 -8.73 5.31 -9.84
C ARG A 45 -8.56 6.62 -10.60
N ALA A 46 -8.39 7.74 -9.89
CA ALA A 46 -8.18 9.04 -10.50
C ALA A 46 -6.86 9.08 -11.31
N ASP A 47 -5.79 8.50 -10.77
CA ASP A 47 -4.49 8.42 -11.42
C ASP A 47 -4.56 7.64 -12.73
N ARG A 48 -5.13 6.42 -12.67
CA ARG A 48 -5.35 5.58 -13.86
C ARG A 48 -6.15 6.29 -14.94
N LEU A 49 -7.25 6.96 -14.56
CA LEU A 49 -8.10 7.66 -15.52
C LEU A 49 -7.39 8.88 -16.12
N SER A 50 -6.53 9.56 -15.35
CA SER A 50 -5.78 10.73 -15.85
C SER A 50 -4.66 10.36 -16.82
N ILE A 51 -3.98 9.23 -16.59
CA ILE A 51 -2.89 8.74 -17.43
C ILE A 51 -3.45 8.15 -18.74
N GLY A 52 -4.59 7.47 -18.66
CA GLY A 52 -5.20 6.78 -19.78
C GLY A 52 -5.16 5.27 -19.60
N PHE A 53 -6.22 4.58 -20.05
CA PHE A 53 -6.40 3.15 -19.79
C PHE A 53 -5.32 2.29 -20.44
N PHE A 54 -4.85 2.66 -21.64
CA PHE A 54 -3.86 1.90 -22.39
C PHE A 54 -2.42 2.29 -22.03
N GLU A 55 -2.25 3.48 -21.47
CA GLU A 55 -0.96 4.07 -21.13
C GLU A 55 -0.55 3.78 -19.69
N TYR A 56 -1.52 3.62 -18.79
CA TYR A 56 -1.25 3.37 -17.39
C TYR A 56 -0.47 2.07 -17.19
N LYS A 57 0.65 2.20 -16.48
CA LYS A 57 1.41 1.08 -15.94
C LYS A 57 1.46 1.17 -14.41
N PRO A 58 1.28 0.06 -13.67
CA PRO A 58 1.44 0.03 -12.22
C PRO A 58 2.70 0.73 -11.70
N SER A 59 3.84 0.60 -12.39
CA SER A 59 5.12 1.24 -12.08
C SER A 59 5.08 2.77 -12.06
N MET A 60 4.08 3.39 -12.70
CA MET A 60 3.91 4.84 -12.71
C MET A 60 3.40 5.40 -11.37
N THR A 61 2.82 4.56 -10.52
CA THR A 61 2.26 4.98 -9.23
C THR A 61 2.70 4.08 -8.11
N PHE A 62 3.00 4.65 -6.95
CA PHE A 62 3.34 3.91 -5.76
C PHE A 62 2.56 4.44 -4.56
N TYR A 63 2.04 3.55 -3.73
CA TYR A 63 1.20 3.92 -2.59
C TYR A 63 1.85 3.43 -1.29
N ASP A 64 2.21 4.36 -0.41
CA ASP A 64 2.80 4.06 0.89
C ASP A 64 1.77 4.24 2.00
N LEU A 65 1.42 3.15 2.65
CA LEU A 65 0.21 3.05 3.47
C LEU A 65 0.55 2.54 4.85
N GLU A 66 -0.07 3.14 5.86
CA GLU A 66 0.07 2.69 7.25
C GLU A 66 -1.29 2.40 7.86
N GLU A 67 -1.41 1.28 8.59
CA GLU A 67 -2.65 0.92 9.29
C GLU A 67 -2.36 0.17 10.59
N LEU A 68 -3.12 0.52 11.64
CA LEU A 68 -2.93 0.01 13.00
C LEU A 68 -3.78 -1.23 13.31
N SER A 69 -4.91 -1.44 12.61
CA SER A 69 -5.87 -2.49 12.96
C SER A 69 -5.56 -3.83 12.31
N ASP A 70 -5.25 -4.83 13.14
CA ASP A 70 -5.10 -6.25 12.76
C ASP A 70 -6.25 -6.76 11.89
N ARG A 71 -7.48 -6.30 12.17
CA ARG A 71 -8.67 -6.71 11.44
C ARG A 71 -8.69 -6.18 10.02
N THR A 72 -8.12 -5.00 9.82
CA THR A 72 -8.25 -4.23 8.59
C THR A 72 -7.18 -4.60 7.57
N ILE A 73 -5.97 -4.93 8.04
CA ILE A 73 -4.82 -5.26 7.20
C ILE A 73 -5.13 -6.31 6.11
N PRO A 74 -5.79 -7.45 6.40
CA PRO A 74 -6.10 -8.43 5.35
C PRO A 74 -6.98 -7.85 4.23
N PHE A 75 -7.95 -6.99 4.57
CA PHE A 75 -8.83 -6.34 3.59
C PHE A 75 -8.09 -5.27 2.79
N LEU A 76 -7.22 -4.50 3.44
CA LEU A 76 -6.37 -3.52 2.78
C LEU A 76 -5.47 -4.20 1.75
N ILE A 77 -4.68 -5.19 2.16
CA ILE A 77 -3.79 -5.95 1.27
C ILE A 77 -4.57 -6.58 0.13
N PHE A 78 -5.68 -7.25 0.42
CA PHE A 78 -6.54 -7.85 -0.60
C PHE A 78 -7.02 -6.80 -1.62
N ASN A 79 -7.50 -5.65 -1.16
CA ASN A 79 -8.00 -4.59 -2.03
C ASN A 79 -6.93 -4.04 -2.97
N LEU A 80 -5.70 -3.87 -2.48
CA LEU A 80 -4.58 -3.39 -3.28
C LEU A 80 -4.14 -4.45 -4.30
N ALA A 81 -4.01 -5.71 -3.86
CA ALA A 81 -3.56 -6.83 -4.68
C ALA A 81 -4.48 -7.09 -5.87
N ILE A 82 -5.80 -7.18 -5.66
CA ILE A 82 -6.76 -7.43 -6.75
C ILE A 82 -6.85 -6.27 -7.75
N ARG A 83 -6.32 -5.09 -7.40
CA ARG A 83 -6.29 -3.90 -8.27
C ARG A 83 -4.96 -3.74 -9.00
N GLY A 84 -3.98 -4.62 -8.77
CA GLY A 84 -2.68 -4.53 -9.42
C GLY A 84 -1.88 -3.30 -8.98
N MET A 85 -2.07 -2.83 -7.74
CA MET A 85 -1.39 -1.65 -7.19
C MET A 85 0.01 -1.99 -6.67
N ASN A 86 0.99 -1.10 -6.92
CA ASN A 86 2.30 -1.16 -6.26
C ASN A 86 2.25 -0.38 -4.95
N ALA A 87 2.57 -1.03 -3.83
CA ALA A 87 2.40 -0.41 -2.52
C ALA A 87 3.30 -0.99 -1.44
N THR A 88 3.57 -0.18 -0.42
CA THR A 88 4.01 -0.62 0.90
C THR A 88 2.86 -0.51 1.89
N VAL A 89 2.68 -1.52 2.73
CA VAL A 89 1.70 -1.49 3.83
C VAL A 89 2.44 -1.76 5.14
N VAL A 90 2.59 -0.72 5.95
CA VAL A 90 3.15 -0.79 7.29
C VAL A 90 2.03 -1.11 8.27
N HIS A 91 2.08 -2.31 8.87
CA HIS A 91 1.15 -2.72 9.90
C HIS A 91 1.69 -2.34 11.28
N GLY A 92 1.16 -1.29 11.89
CA GLY A 92 1.60 -0.87 13.22
C GLY A 92 1.16 0.53 13.61
N ASP A 93 1.77 1.03 14.67
CA ASP A 93 1.54 2.40 15.13
C ASP A 93 2.44 3.38 14.37
N SER A 94 1.82 4.25 13.58
CA SER A 94 2.48 5.27 12.75
C SER A 94 3.28 6.29 13.56
N LEU A 95 2.88 6.58 14.79
CA LEU A 95 3.49 7.62 15.64
C LEU A 95 4.64 7.05 16.46
N ASP A 96 4.39 5.93 17.15
CA ASP A 96 5.38 5.29 18.01
C ASP A 96 6.37 4.43 17.21
N ARG A 97 6.09 4.17 15.94
CA ARG A 97 6.86 3.28 15.04
C ARG A 97 7.04 1.87 15.62
N LYS A 98 6.02 1.39 16.34
CA LYS A 98 5.92 0.01 16.82
C LYS A 98 5.21 -0.81 15.77
N ILE A 99 5.98 -1.56 14.99
CA ILE A 99 5.53 -2.20 13.76
C ILE A 99 5.44 -3.70 13.97
N LYS A 100 4.36 -4.31 13.48
CA LYS A 100 4.17 -5.76 13.48
C LYS A 100 4.84 -6.38 12.25
N GLN A 101 4.41 -5.92 11.07
CA GLN A 101 4.88 -6.40 9.78
C GLN A 101 4.86 -5.29 8.74
N ILE A 102 5.63 -5.48 7.68
CA ILE A 102 5.61 -4.60 6.51
C ILE A 102 5.39 -5.47 5.28
N TYR A 103 4.40 -5.12 4.49
CA TYR A 103 4.06 -5.83 3.26
C TYR A 103 4.47 -5.02 2.05
N PHE A 104 4.95 -5.71 1.02
CA PHE A 104 5.32 -5.12 -0.25
C PHE A 104 4.49 -5.73 -1.36
N LEU A 105 3.60 -4.93 -1.93
CA LEU A 105 2.79 -5.31 -3.05
C LEU A 105 3.43 -4.81 -4.35
N GLN A 106 3.61 -5.72 -5.30
CA GLN A 106 4.16 -5.39 -6.61
C GLN A 106 3.38 -6.08 -7.72
N ASN A 107 3.03 -5.33 -8.75
CA ASN A 107 2.56 -5.89 -10.00
C ASN A 107 3.79 -6.23 -10.85
N SER A 108 4.30 -7.46 -10.69
CA SER A 108 5.56 -7.90 -11.30
C SER A 108 5.54 -7.89 -12.84
N LYS A 109 4.35 -7.85 -13.45
CA LYS A 109 4.16 -7.79 -14.91
C LYS A 109 4.09 -6.38 -15.45
N ASP A 110 4.00 -5.39 -14.57
CA ASP A 110 3.74 -3.99 -14.91
C ASP A 110 2.55 -3.81 -15.88
N ASP A 111 1.52 -4.63 -15.68
CA ASP A 111 0.33 -4.72 -16.54
C ASP A 111 -0.90 -4.22 -15.77
N SER A 112 -1.64 -3.28 -16.37
CA SER A 112 -2.82 -2.66 -15.77
C SER A 112 -4.00 -3.60 -15.51
N LEU A 113 -3.95 -4.81 -16.06
CA LEU A 113 -4.94 -5.88 -15.87
C LEU A 113 -4.43 -7.02 -14.96
N ALA A 114 -3.15 -7.02 -14.60
CA ALA A 114 -2.58 -8.01 -13.69
C ALA A 114 -2.85 -7.65 -12.22
N PHE A 115 -2.83 -8.68 -11.37
CA PHE A 115 -2.86 -8.51 -9.92
C PHE A 115 -1.46 -8.26 -9.36
N SER A 116 -1.38 -7.71 -8.15
CA SER A 116 -0.11 -7.60 -7.44
C SER A 116 0.17 -8.87 -6.66
N ASP A 117 1.43 -9.26 -6.68
CA ASP A 117 2.01 -10.18 -5.71
C ASP A 117 2.06 -9.50 -4.34
N VAL A 118 1.94 -10.29 -3.28
CA VAL A 118 2.00 -9.82 -1.90
C VAL A 118 3.20 -10.45 -1.24
N ASN A 119 4.20 -9.63 -0.93
CA ASN A 119 5.40 -10.05 -0.22
C ASN A 119 5.37 -9.53 1.23
N VAL A 120 6.14 -10.18 2.11
CA VAL A 120 6.39 -9.70 3.48
C VAL A 120 7.86 -9.33 3.57
N MET A 121 8.15 -8.11 3.99
CA MET A 121 9.53 -7.66 4.13
C MET A 121 10.19 -8.32 5.35
N PRO A 122 11.47 -8.70 5.25
CA PRO A 122 12.20 -9.27 6.38
C PRO A 122 12.47 -8.22 7.46
N HIS A 123 12.58 -8.65 8.71
CA HIS A 123 12.97 -7.79 9.85
C HIS A 123 14.49 -7.53 9.87
N SER A 124 15.03 -7.10 8.73
CA SER A 124 16.45 -6.80 8.55
C SER A 124 16.77 -5.36 8.97
N ASP A 125 18.04 -5.08 9.30
CA ASP A 125 18.51 -3.73 9.65
C ASP A 125 18.26 -2.68 8.54
N VAL A 126 18.19 -3.11 7.28
CA VAL A 126 17.88 -2.24 6.14
C VAL A 126 16.41 -1.81 6.20
N VAL A 127 15.50 -2.79 6.32
CA VAL A 127 14.04 -2.53 6.42
C VAL A 127 13.72 -1.73 7.68
N THR A 128 14.32 -2.08 8.81
CA THR A 128 14.14 -1.35 10.08
C THR A 128 14.52 0.12 9.95
N ARG A 129 15.61 0.42 9.24
CA ARG A 129 16.07 1.79 9.03
C ARG A 129 15.19 2.55 8.05
N GLU A 130 14.87 1.93 6.91
CA GLU A 130 14.06 2.54 5.84
C GLU A 130 12.68 2.95 6.36
N PHE A 131 12.01 2.05 7.08
CA PHE A 131 10.69 2.29 7.64
C PHE A 131 10.73 2.86 9.07
N GLN A 132 11.91 3.26 9.55
CA GLN A 132 12.10 3.91 10.85
C GLN A 132 11.46 3.12 12.01
N VAL A 133 11.53 1.78 11.96
CA VAL A 133 10.94 0.90 12.97
C VAL A 133 11.71 1.05 14.28
N ARG A 134 11.01 1.39 15.35
CA ARG A 134 11.61 1.49 16.71
C ARG A 134 11.53 0.18 17.46
N GLU A 135 10.49 -0.60 17.23
CA GLU A 135 10.24 -1.87 17.88
C GLU A 135 9.41 -2.77 16.95
N TRP A 136 9.85 -4.01 16.76
CA TRP A 136 9.05 -5.06 16.12
C TRP A 136 8.17 -5.73 17.18
N LEU A 137 6.86 -5.76 16.94
CA LEU A 137 5.87 -6.29 17.89
C LEU A 137 5.55 -7.77 17.69
N GLU A 138 5.94 -8.34 16.55
CA GLU A 138 5.69 -9.72 16.17
C GLU A 138 6.98 -10.30 15.57
N GLU A 139 7.09 -11.63 15.53
CA GLU A 139 8.21 -12.31 14.88
C GLU A 139 8.14 -12.16 13.35
N ALA A 140 9.29 -12.22 12.69
CA ALA A 140 9.34 -12.19 11.23
C ALA A 140 8.53 -13.35 10.62
N ILE A 141 7.74 -13.05 9.59
CA ILE A 141 7.03 -14.08 8.82
C ILE A 141 7.96 -14.59 7.73
N ASP A 142 8.21 -15.90 7.71
CA ASP A 142 8.89 -16.57 6.60
C ASP A 142 7.96 -16.62 5.39
N HIS A 143 8.27 -15.83 4.37
CA HIS A 143 7.46 -15.68 3.16
C HIS A 143 8.32 -15.85 1.91
N ILE A 144 7.82 -16.61 0.94
CA ILE A 144 8.48 -16.79 -0.36
C ILE A 144 8.18 -15.57 -1.23
N GLU A 145 9.17 -14.70 -1.40
CA GLU A 145 9.03 -13.51 -2.24
C GLU A 145 8.82 -13.86 -3.72
N SER A 146 8.05 -13.02 -4.39
CA SER A 146 7.87 -13.03 -5.84
C SER A 146 9.16 -12.57 -6.54
N PRO A 147 9.46 -13.09 -7.75
CA PRO A 147 10.65 -12.68 -8.50
C PRO A 147 10.64 -11.17 -8.79
N SER A 148 11.82 -10.58 -8.92
CA SER A 148 12.00 -9.15 -9.22
C SER A 148 11.28 -8.76 -10.52
N VAL A 149 10.85 -7.50 -10.58
CA VAL A 149 10.28 -6.90 -11.81
C VAL A 149 11.29 -7.08 -12.95
N LEU A 150 10.83 -7.65 -14.07
CA LEU A 150 11.61 -7.79 -15.29
C LEU A 150 11.99 -6.38 -15.79
N GLY A 151 13.18 -5.91 -15.42
CA GLY A 151 13.66 -4.56 -15.74
C GLY A 151 14.80 -4.05 -14.83
N GLY A 152 15.03 -4.69 -13.67
CA GLY A 152 16.24 -4.49 -12.88
C GLY A 152 17.31 -5.51 -13.24
N GLU A 153 17.86 -5.44 -14.46
CA GLU A 153 19.13 -6.11 -14.71
C GLU A 153 20.21 -5.40 -13.89
N ASN A 154 21.00 -6.19 -13.17
CA ASN A 154 22.24 -5.74 -12.56
C ASN A 154 23.17 -5.24 -13.68
N GLU A 155 23.32 -3.91 -13.79
CA GLU A 155 24.57 -3.31 -14.27
C GLU A 155 25.51 -3.08 -13.08
#